data_AF-A0A0G1JT44-F1
#
_entry.id   AF-A0A0G1JT44-F1
#
_cell.length_a   1.000
_cell.length_b   1.000
_cell.length_c   1.000
_cell.angle_alpha   90.00
_cell.angle_beta   90.00
_cell.angle_gamma   90.00
#
_symmetry.space_group_name_H-M   'P 1'
#
loop_
_entity.id
_entity.type
_entity.pdbx_description
1 polymer ?
#
loop_
_entity_poly.entity_id
_entity_poly.type
_entity_poly.pdbx_seq_one_letter_code
_entity_poly.pdbx_strand_id
1 'polypeptide(L)' 'TAPKRIVYVSCSPSTLARDLKILCQDGYKVSSVQAFDMFPQTTHVETVVKLQVPINFLTDQEW' A
#
# COMPACT_ATOMS: atom_id res chain seq x y z
N THR A 1 -6.49 -17.71 -1.93
CA THR A 1 -6.11 -17.04 -0.67
C THR A 1 -5.46 -15.72 -0.99
N ALA A 2 -6.05 -14.59 -0.61
CA ALA A 2 -5.42 -13.28 -0.77
C ALA A 2 -4.40 -13.03 0.36
N PRO A 3 -3.29 -12.30 0.11
CA PRO A 3 -2.30 -12.00 1.14
C PRO A 3 -2.88 -11.07 2.21
N LYS A 4 -2.63 -11.34 3.49
CA LYS A 4 -3.10 -10.46 4.58
C LYS A 4 -2.32 -9.14 4.67
N ARG A 5 -1.11 -9.09 4.10
CA ARG A 5 -0.17 -7.96 4.17
C ARG A 5 0.54 -7.79 2.83
N ILE A 6 0.68 -6.56 2.38
CA ILE A 6 1.39 -6.19 1.14
C ILE A 6 2.40 -5.09 1.48
N VAL A 7 3.60 -5.18 0.91
CA VAL A 7 4.56 -4.07 0.86
C VAL A 7 4.63 -3.62 -0.60
N TYR A 8 4.22 -2.38 -0.87
CA TYR A 8 4.24 -1.78 -2.20
C TYR A 8 5.40 -0.78 -2.26
N VAL A 9 6.34 -0.96 -3.18
CA VAL A 9 7.43 0.00 -3.45
C VAL A 9 7.17 0.68 -4.80
N SER A 10 7.25 2.01 -4.87
CA SER A 10 7.00 2.79 -6.09
C SER A 10 7.89 4.03 -6.18
N CYS A 11 8.37 4.32 -7.39
CA CYS A 11 9.09 5.54 -7.75
C CYS A 11 8.18 6.70 -8.21
N SER A 12 6.87 6.45 -8.32
CA SER A 12 5.87 7.42 -8.80
C SER A 12 4.71 7.54 -7.81
N PRO A 13 4.57 8.70 -7.13
CA PRO A 13 3.46 8.95 -6.21
C PRO A 13 2.09 8.90 -6.87
N SER A 14 1.98 9.30 -8.15
CA SER A 14 0.69 9.41 -8.84
C SER A 14 0.11 8.04 -9.20
N THR A 15 0.93 7.13 -9.73
CA THR A 15 0.50 5.75 -10.02
C THR A 15 0.31 4.97 -8.73
N LEU A 16 1.15 5.19 -7.72
CA LEU A 16 0.97 4.62 -6.38
C LEU A 16 -0.42 5.00 -5.81
N ALA A 17 -0.80 6.28 -5.84
CA ALA A 17 -2.10 6.71 -5.33
C ALA A 17 -3.28 6.06 -6.05
N ARG A 18 -3.20 5.90 -7.37
CA ARG A 18 -4.20 5.17 -8.17
C ARG A 18 -4.33 3.72 -7.71
N ASP A 19 -3.22 3.02 -7.55
CA ASP A 19 -3.21 1.60 -7.18
C ASP A 19 -3.66 1.38 -5.74
N LEU A 20 -3.24 2.26 -4.81
CA LEU A 20 -3.72 2.23 -3.43
C LEU A 20 -5.23 2.42 -3.35
N LYS A 21 -5.83 3.26 -4.21
CA LYS A 21 -7.28 3.41 -4.27
C LYS A 21 -7.97 2.08 -4.60
N ILE A 22 -7.46 1.34 -5.59
CA ILE A 22 -8.00 0.05 -5.99
C ILE A 22 -7.85 -0.97 -4.85
N LEU A 23 -6.64 -1.08 -4.28
CA LEU A 23 -6.39 -2.01 -3.16
C LEU A 23 -7.24 -1.70 -1.92
N CYS A 24 -7.50 -0.41 -1.65
CA CYS A 24 -8.37 -0.01 -0.55
C CYS A 24 -9.85 -0.32 -0.82
N GLN A 25 -10.30 -0.27 -2.08
CA GLN A 25 -11.63 -0.72 -2.48
C GLN A 25 -11.78 -2.24 -2.26
N ASP A 26 -10.70 -2.99 -2.46
CA ASP A 26 -10.65 -4.45 -2.21
C ASP A 26 -10.44 -4.82 -0.73
N GLY A 27 -10.60 -3.86 0.19
CA GLY A 27 -10.62 -4.10 1.64
C GLY A 27 -9.26 -4.02 2.34
N TYR A 28 -8.18 -3.70 1.64
CA TYR A 28 -6.92 -3.38 2.30
C TYR A 28 -6.98 -2.00 2.96
N LYS A 29 -6.21 -1.83 4.03
CA LYS A 29 -5.93 -0.51 4.62
C LYS A 29 -4.45 -0.22 4.59
N VAL A 30 -4.12 1.03 4.27
CA VAL A 30 -2.76 1.55 4.39
C VAL A 30 -2.42 1.67 5.88
N SER A 31 -1.40 0.92 6.30
CA SER A 31 -0.87 0.93 7.66
C SER A 31 0.23 1.96 7.84
N SER A 32 1.07 2.19 6.83
CA SER A 32 2.15 3.18 6.87
C SER A 32 2.62 3.53 5.47
N VAL A 33 3.17 4.73 5.31
CA VAL A 33 3.81 5.22 4.09
C VAL A 33 5.13 5.86 4.49
N GLN A 34 6.21 5.56 3.77
CA GLN A 34 7.51 6.16 3.96
C GLN A 34 8.09 6.56 2.61
N ALA A 35 8.49 7.83 2.48
CA ALA A 35 9.24 8.32 1.34
C ALA A 35 10.75 8.21 1.58
N PHE A 36 11.51 7.99 0.51
CA PHE A 36 12.96 7.84 0.50
C PHE A 36 13.54 8.69 -0.64
N ASP A 37 14.53 9.50 -0.31
CA ASP A 37 15.38 10.20 -1.28
C ASP A 37 16.58 9.29 -1.64
N MET A 38 16.43 8.51 -2.70
CA MET A 38 17.51 7.68 -3.25
C MET A 38 18.30 8.39 -4.35
N PHE A 39 17.81 9.55 -4.82
CA PHE A 39 18.38 10.30 -5.93
C PHE A 39 18.40 11.80 -5.58
N PRO A 40 19.34 12.24 -4.72
CA PRO A 40 19.41 13.61 -4.27
C PRO A 40 19.53 14.60 -5.42
N GLN A 41 18.94 15.79 -5.25
CA GLN A 41 18.91 16.85 -6.26
C GLN A 41 18.12 16.50 -7.53
N THR A 42 17.26 15.49 -7.47
CA THR A 42 16.28 15.19 -8.53
C THR A 42 14.85 15.34 -8.01
N THR A 43 13.88 15.23 -8.91
CA THR A 43 12.46 15.17 -8.53
C THR A 43 11.99 13.76 -8.18
N HIS A 44 12.88 12.75 -8.26
CA HIS A 44 12.51 11.37 -7.97
C HIS A 44 12.27 11.15 -6.48
N VAL A 45 11.23 10.39 -6.16
CA VAL A 45 10.94 9.96 -4.80
C VAL A 45 10.54 8.51 -4.81
N GLU A 46 11.25 7.70 -4.03
CA GLU A 46 10.88 6.31 -3.80
C GLU A 46 9.94 6.26 -2.60
N THR A 47 8.88 5.47 -2.67
CA THR A 47 7.88 5.35 -1.62
C THR A 47 7.65 3.88 -1.29
N VAL A 48 7.61 3.56 0.00
CA VAL A 48 7.24 2.24 0.52
C VAL A 48 5.93 2.36 1.28
N VAL A 49 4.95 1.55 0.92
CA VAL A 49 3.63 1.50 1.54
C VAL A 49 3.38 0.12 2.10
N LYS A 50 2.97 0.07 3.37
CA LYS A 50 2.52 -1.16 4.02
C LYS A 50 1.00 -1.18 3.99
N LEU A 51 0.42 -2.22 3.40
CA LEU A 51 -1.02 -2.47 3.44
C LEU A 51 -1.32 -3.74 4.26
N GLN A 52 -2.51 -3.76 4.87
CA GLN A 52 -3.01 -4.91 5.61
C GLN A 52 -4.53 -5.03 5.51
N VAL A 53 -5.04 -6.25 5.45
CA VAL A 53 -6.47 -6.52 5.63
C VAL A 53 -6.81 -6.38 7.11
N PRO A 54 -7.81 -5.58 7.52
CA PRO A 54 -8.16 -5.45 8.93
C PRO A 54 -8.67 -6.79 9.48
N ILE A 55 -8.34 -7.09 10.74
CA ILE A 55 -8.66 -8.39 11.36
C ILE A 55 -10.16 -8.68 11.34
N ASN A 56 -11.02 -7.65 11.48
CA ASN A 56 -12.48 -7.80 11.41
C ASN A 56 -13.00 -8.23 10.03
N PHE A 57 -12.27 -7.98 8.93
CA PHE A 57 -12.67 -8.48 7.60
C PHE A 57 -12.48 -10.00 7.47
N LEU A 58 -11.73 -10.62 8.38
CA LEU A 58 -11.53 -12.07 8.39
C LEU A 58 -12.54 -12.79 9.30
N THR A 59 -13.27 -12.08 10.16
CA THR A 59 -14.33 -12.64 11.01
C THR A 59 -15.69 -12.66 10.32
N ASP A 60 -15.91 -11.82 9.29
CA ASP A 60 -17.14 -11.81 8.48
C ASP A 60 -17.07 -12.74 7.25
N GLN A 61 -15.98 -13.48 7.11
CA GLN A 61 -15.82 -14.58 6.14
C GLN A 61 -15.82 -15.89 6.95
N GLU A 62 -16.94 -16.15 7.62
CA GLU A 62 -17.14 -17.34 8.46
C GLU A 62 -17.02 -18.65 7.67
N TRP A 63 -16.29 -19.57 8.28
CA TRP A 63 -16.61 -20.99 8.38
C TRP A 63 -17.69 -21.16 9.45
#